data_AF-A0A947FCS3-F1
#
_entry.id   AF-A0A947FCS3-F1
#
_cell.length_a   1.000
_cell.length_b   1.000
_cell.length_c   1.000
_cell.angle_alpha   90.00
_cell.angle_beta   90.00
_cell.angle_gamma   90.00
#
_symmetry.space_group_name_H-M   'P 1'
#
loop_
_entity.id
_entity.type
_entity.pdbx_description
1 polymer ?
#
loop_
_entity_poly.entity_id
_entity_poly.type
_entity_poly.pdbx_seq_one_letter_code
_entity_poly.pdbx_strand_id
1 'polypeptide(L)'
;MKFTCFILSILIFQSFTVAQDHVDNVSGPFETPQEVTEECLMCHDEAGDEIIASRHWNWLGSTLTDTTNKVESRGKRNLINNFCIAVPSNYPRCTSCHISYGWKDENFDFDSPENIDCLVCHEQTGTYIKLPTGAGMPDSTIDLLTIAQSVGASTRRNCGTCHFDGGGGTGVKHGDMDNSLYNPTEGIDFHMGGLDFECTDCHETENHQIAGGSHGSMAEGENLISCEDCHDADPHEKKLLNEHFSAVACETCHIPTFARQEPTVTWWDWSKAGEDRESQQNEFGKDNYNKKKGEFVWAKNVIPEYFWHNGTAEYYEIGEQIESSKPLKLNGLNGNISDSNSKISPFKVMRGKQPFDPEKNYLIIPNLYGENGYWKTFDWVTASENGMNEIDLEFSGSVEFIETEMYWPINHMVMTADNALKCTSCHGKGGDNRLDWKALGYPDDPLKRGTREKNKLIKQ
;
A
#
# COMPACT_ATOMS: atom_id res chain seq x y z
N MET A 1 49.27 -0.71 51.89
CA MET A 1 47.88 -0.26 51.74
C MET A 1 47.23 -1.10 50.66
N LYS A 2 46.21 -1.88 51.03
CA LYS A 2 45.46 -2.77 50.13
C LYS A 2 44.55 -1.92 49.25
N PHE A 3 44.58 -2.12 47.93
CA PHE A 3 43.49 -1.72 47.05
C PHE A 3 42.90 -2.99 46.44
N THR A 4 41.76 -3.38 46.99
CA THR A 4 40.91 -4.47 46.50
C THR A 4 40.09 -3.91 45.34
N CYS A 5 40.30 -4.41 44.13
CA CYS A 5 39.48 -4.05 42.97
C CYS A 5 38.29 -5.02 42.93
N PHE A 6 37.08 -4.50 43.16
CA PHE A 6 35.84 -5.24 43.00
C PHE A 6 35.52 -5.33 41.50
N ILE A 7 35.55 -6.54 40.95
CA ILE A 7 35.03 -6.83 39.60
C ILE A 7 33.51 -6.99 39.74
N LEU A 8 32.77 -5.96 39.32
CA LEU A 8 31.31 -6.03 39.18
C LEU A 8 31.01 -6.86 37.93
N SER A 9 30.57 -8.11 38.13
CA SER A 9 30.14 -8.98 37.04
C SER A 9 28.72 -8.58 36.64
N ILE A 10 28.58 -7.89 35.51
CA ILE A 10 27.28 -7.61 34.89
C ILE A 10 26.81 -8.92 34.23
N LEU A 11 25.82 -9.57 34.85
CA LEU A 11 25.07 -10.66 34.24
C LEU A 11 24.19 -10.07 33.14
N ILE A 12 24.62 -10.21 31.90
CA ILE A 12 23.77 -9.99 30.72
C ILE A 12 22.80 -11.16 30.67
N PHE A 13 21.54 -10.95 31.05
CA PHE A 13 20.47 -11.86 30.71
C PHE A 13 20.23 -11.73 29.20
N GLN A 14 20.77 -12.69 28.43
CA GLN A 14 20.29 -12.92 27.08
C GLN A 14 18.91 -13.57 27.21
N SER A 15 17.87 -12.85 26.79
CA SER A 15 16.54 -13.40 26.57
C SER A 15 16.64 -14.39 25.41
N PHE A 16 16.83 -15.67 25.71
CA PHE A 16 16.62 -16.73 24.73
C PHE A 16 15.11 -16.95 24.62
N THR A 17 14.48 -16.39 23.60
CA THR A 17 13.18 -16.89 23.12
C THR A 17 13.44 -18.29 22.55
N VAL A 18 13.18 -19.32 23.36
CA VAL A 18 13.13 -20.68 22.86
C VAL A 18 11.95 -20.73 21.91
N ALA A 19 12.21 -21.00 20.63
CA ALA A 19 11.14 -21.34 19.68
C ALA A 19 10.39 -22.54 20.26
N GLN A 20 9.21 -22.29 20.82
CA GLN A 20 8.39 -23.33 21.41
C GLN A 20 7.68 -24.06 20.29
N ASP A 21 7.75 -25.40 20.30
CA ASP A 21 7.03 -26.20 19.32
C ASP A 21 5.53 -26.10 19.61
N HIS A 22 4.79 -25.46 18.70
CA HIS A 22 3.34 -25.28 18.83
C HIS A 22 2.60 -26.61 18.68
N VAL A 23 3.20 -27.64 18.08
CA VAL A 23 2.60 -28.97 17.93
C VAL A 23 2.21 -29.58 19.28
N ASP A 24 3.05 -29.39 20.30
CA ASP A 24 2.83 -29.96 21.63
C ASP A 24 1.89 -29.12 22.51
N ASN A 25 1.63 -27.87 22.14
CA ASN A 25 0.95 -26.89 22.99
C ASN A 25 -0.38 -26.39 22.41
N VAL A 26 -0.62 -26.55 21.10
CA VAL A 26 -1.87 -26.19 20.43
C VAL A 26 -2.68 -27.47 20.20
N SER A 27 -3.81 -27.59 20.88
CA SER A 27 -4.67 -28.78 20.83
C SER A 27 -6.06 -28.45 20.29
N GLY A 28 -6.42 -29.09 19.17
CA GLY A 28 -7.76 -29.00 18.59
C GLY A 28 -8.68 -30.17 19.00
N PRO A 29 -9.73 -30.44 18.22
CA PRO A 29 -10.12 -29.76 16.97
C PRO A 29 -10.62 -28.33 17.23
N PHE A 30 -10.49 -27.48 16.21
CA PHE A 30 -11.09 -26.14 16.19
C PHE A 30 -12.24 -26.14 15.18
N GLU A 31 -13.43 -25.75 15.63
CA GLU A 31 -14.63 -25.60 14.80
C GLU A 31 -14.69 -24.21 14.15
N THR A 32 -14.06 -23.22 14.78
CA THR A 32 -13.97 -21.84 14.27
C THR A 32 -12.54 -21.33 14.34
N PRO A 33 -12.16 -20.38 13.48
CA PRO A 33 -10.83 -19.77 13.57
C PRO A 33 -10.67 -18.88 14.81
N GLN A 34 -11.77 -18.36 15.39
CA GLN A 34 -11.73 -17.64 16.66
C GLN A 34 -11.28 -18.55 17.82
N GLU A 35 -11.68 -19.82 17.85
CA GLU A 35 -11.19 -20.78 18.87
C GLU A 35 -9.66 -20.96 18.78
N VAL A 36 -9.08 -20.86 17.58
CA VAL A 36 -7.62 -20.86 17.42
C VAL A 36 -7.01 -19.60 18.06
N THR A 37 -7.59 -18.43 17.79
CA THR A 37 -7.11 -17.17 18.36
C THR A 37 -7.24 -17.15 19.88
N GLU A 38 -8.35 -17.63 20.43
CA GLU A 38 -8.53 -17.81 21.87
C GLU A 38 -7.43 -18.70 22.49
N GLU A 39 -7.09 -19.82 21.83
CA GLU A 39 -5.99 -20.69 22.25
C GLU A 39 -4.64 -19.95 22.22
N CYS A 40 -4.36 -19.18 21.16
CA CYS A 40 -3.14 -18.38 21.05
C CYS A 40 -3.05 -17.32 22.16
N LEU A 41 -4.14 -16.62 22.45
CA LEU A 41 -4.20 -15.54 23.43
C LEU A 41 -4.00 -16.04 24.88
N MET A 42 -4.12 -17.33 25.16
CA MET A 42 -3.76 -17.86 26.48
C MET A 42 -2.27 -17.72 26.80
N CYS A 43 -1.41 -17.61 25.79
CA CYS A 43 0.05 -17.44 25.93
C CYS A 43 0.57 -16.15 25.28
N HIS A 44 -0.21 -15.52 24.42
CA HIS A 44 0.15 -14.34 23.63
C HIS A 44 -0.88 -13.20 23.80
N ASP A 45 -1.39 -12.99 25.02
CA ASP A 45 -2.32 -11.91 25.33
C ASP A 45 -1.72 -10.53 25.01
N GLU A 46 -0.45 -10.29 25.37
CA GLU A 46 0.28 -9.07 25.02
C GLU A 46 0.31 -8.81 23.50
N ALA A 47 0.51 -9.87 22.69
CA ALA A 47 0.48 -9.74 21.24
C ALA A 47 -0.92 -9.36 20.72
N GLY A 48 -1.98 -9.84 21.37
CA GLY A 48 -3.35 -9.43 21.10
C GLY A 48 -3.55 -7.92 21.29
N ASP A 49 -3.10 -7.38 22.42
CA ASP A 49 -3.16 -5.94 22.73
C ASP A 49 -2.35 -5.11 21.72
N GLU A 50 -1.15 -5.58 21.39
CA GLU A 50 -0.26 -4.96 20.40
C GLU A 50 -0.89 -4.88 19.01
N ILE A 51 -1.54 -5.97 18.56
CA ILE A 51 -2.23 -6.02 17.27
C ILE A 51 -3.44 -5.08 17.27
N ILE A 52 -4.24 -5.06 18.34
CA ILE A 52 -5.38 -4.14 18.46
C ILE A 52 -4.94 -2.68 18.35
N ALA A 53 -3.77 -2.33 18.87
CA ALA A 53 -3.18 -1.00 18.73
C ALA A 53 -2.58 -0.72 17.35
N SER A 54 -2.46 -1.72 16.48
CA SER A 54 -1.75 -1.60 15.20
C SER A 54 -2.58 -0.98 14.07
N ARG A 55 -1.86 -0.46 13.06
CA ARG A 55 -2.46 0.05 11.82
C ARG A 55 -3.09 -1.07 10.96
N HIS A 56 -2.57 -2.30 11.08
CA HIS A 56 -3.11 -3.45 10.33
C HIS A 56 -4.50 -3.85 10.82
N TRP A 57 -4.75 -3.73 12.13
CA TRP A 57 -6.07 -3.95 12.75
C TRP A 57 -7.02 -2.78 12.55
N ASN A 58 -6.57 -1.55 12.81
CA ASN A 58 -7.49 -0.41 12.74
C ASN A 58 -7.78 0.05 11.30
N TRP A 59 -6.90 -0.30 10.35
CA TRP A 59 -6.86 0.30 9.01
C TRP A 59 -6.82 1.84 9.04
N LEU A 60 -6.22 2.38 10.10
CA LEU A 60 -6.07 3.80 10.40
C LEU A 60 -4.65 4.03 10.93
N GLY A 61 -4.06 5.16 10.54
CA GLY A 61 -2.78 5.65 11.06
C GLY A 61 -2.95 6.54 12.30
N SER A 62 -1.93 7.33 12.57
CA SER A 62 -1.91 8.34 13.63
C SER A 62 -2.93 9.46 13.35
N THR A 63 -3.33 10.20 14.38
CA THR A 63 -4.35 11.25 14.22
C THR A 63 -3.78 12.52 13.58
N LEU A 64 -4.46 13.07 12.57
CA LEU A 64 -4.17 14.38 11.98
C LEU A 64 -5.21 15.40 12.39
N THR A 65 -4.83 16.67 12.49
CA THR A 65 -5.78 17.78 12.55
C THR A 65 -6.03 18.28 11.14
N ASP A 66 -7.25 18.14 10.64
CA ASP A 66 -7.64 18.61 9.31
C ASP A 66 -7.73 20.16 9.24
N THR A 67 -8.01 20.67 8.05
CA THR A 67 -8.14 22.11 7.78
C THR A 67 -9.34 22.78 8.49
N THR A 68 -10.25 21.98 9.04
CA THR A 68 -11.42 22.41 9.82
C THR A 68 -11.20 22.32 11.34
N ASN A 69 -9.99 21.93 11.78
CA ASN A 69 -9.62 21.60 13.17
C ASN A 69 -10.28 20.33 13.73
N LYS A 70 -10.75 19.41 12.88
CA LYS A 70 -11.18 18.08 13.29
C LYS A 70 -9.96 17.18 13.39
N VAL A 71 -9.89 16.39 14.46
CA VAL A 71 -8.82 15.40 14.64
C VAL A 71 -9.31 14.06 14.09
N GLU A 72 -8.67 13.56 13.04
CA GLU A 72 -9.01 12.29 12.39
C GLU A 72 -7.76 11.52 11.97
N SER A 73 -7.73 10.22 12.27
CA SER A 73 -6.75 9.30 11.68
C SER A 73 -7.07 9.04 10.21
N ARG A 74 -6.06 8.78 9.38
CA ARG A 74 -6.25 8.43 7.95
C ARG A 74 -5.78 7.00 7.67
N GLY A 75 -6.51 6.28 6.84
CA GLY A 75 -6.11 4.94 6.41
C GLY A 75 -7.17 4.25 5.54
N LYS A 76 -6.97 2.97 5.23
CA LYS A 76 -7.84 2.23 4.31
C LYS A 76 -9.32 2.27 4.71
N ARG A 77 -9.64 2.43 6.00
CA ARG A 77 -11.03 2.52 6.50
C ARG A 77 -11.77 3.77 6.01
N ASN A 78 -11.07 4.89 5.83
CA ASN A 78 -11.66 6.19 5.49
C ASN A 78 -11.01 6.92 4.31
N LEU A 79 -10.11 6.26 3.57
CA LEU A 79 -9.57 6.78 2.31
C LEU A 79 -10.39 6.29 1.11
N ILE A 80 -10.56 7.19 0.14
CA ILE A 80 -11.08 6.87 -1.18
C ILE A 80 -9.92 6.67 -2.17
N ASN A 81 -10.06 5.71 -3.08
CA ASN A 81 -9.14 5.49 -4.19
C ASN A 81 -9.90 5.44 -5.53
N ASN A 82 -9.16 5.35 -6.63
CA ASN A 82 -9.71 5.19 -7.99
C ASN A 82 -9.56 3.76 -8.54
N PHE A 83 -9.60 2.77 -7.63
CA PHE A 83 -9.76 1.35 -7.96
C PHE A 83 -11.19 0.90 -7.60
N CYS A 84 -11.36 0.27 -6.43
CA CYS A 84 -12.65 -0.17 -5.90
C CYS A 84 -13.35 0.92 -5.07
N ILE A 85 -12.90 2.16 -5.16
CA ILE A 85 -13.49 3.35 -4.53
C ILE A 85 -13.27 3.38 -3.02
N ALA A 86 -14.07 2.68 -2.20
CA ALA A 86 -13.95 2.75 -0.74
C ALA A 86 -14.45 1.47 -0.04
N VAL A 87 -14.09 1.32 1.24
CA VAL A 87 -14.48 0.17 2.08
C VAL A 87 -15.93 0.23 2.56
N PRO A 88 -16.49 1.38 3.01
CA PRO A 88 -17.86 1.44 3.53
C PRO A 88 -18.86 0.82 2.57
N SER A 89 -19.83 0.08 3.12
CA SER A 89 -20.83 -0.73 2.41
C SER A 89 -20.28 -1.93 1.62
N ASN A 90 -18.96 -2.10 1.53
CA ASN A 90 -18.29 -3.12 0.72
C ASN A 90 -17.41 -4.08 1.54
N TYR A 91 -17.51 -4.04 2.88
CA TYR A 91 -16.60 -4.73 3.81
C TYR A 91 -16.32 -6.19 3.45
N PRO A 92 -17.31 -7.08 3.22
CA PRO A 92 -17.04 -8.51 3.10
C PRO A 92 -16.09 -8.88 1.96
N ARG A 93 -16.04 -8.03 0.93
CA ARG A 93 -15.09 -8.17 -0.18
C ARG A 93 -13.72 -7.62 0.19
N CYS A 94 -13.68 -6.45 0.81
CA CYS A 94 -12.45 -5.72 1.15
C CYS A 94 -11.66 -6.37 2.30
N THR A 95 -12.37 -6.89 3.30
CA THR A 95 -11.81 -7.46 4.55
C THR A 95 -11.33 -8.89 4.41
N SER A 96 -11.45 -9.47 3.20
CA SER A 96 -10.66 -10.66 2.83
C SER A 96 -9.15 -10.43 2.97
N CYS A 97 -8.69 -9.17 2.88
CA CYS A 97 -7.31 -8.76 3.16
C CYS A 97 -7.15 -8.02 4.50
N HIS A 98 -8.11 -8.15 5.42
CA HIS A 98 -7.98 -7.65 6.79
C HIS A 98 -7.49 -8.77 7.70
N ILE A 99 -6.74 -8.43 8.75
CA ILE A 99 -6.24 -9.38 9.76
C ILE A 99 -7.30 -9.69 10.82
N SER A 100 -8.56 -9.82 10.41
CA SER A 100 -9.65 -10.24 11.29
C SER A 100 -10.56 -11.30 10.70
N TYR A 101 -11.39 -11.85 11.58
CA TYR A 101 -12.52 -12.70 11.28
C TYR A 101 -13.83 -11.93 11.43
N GLY A 102 -14.66 -11.91 10.37
CA GLY A 102 -16.05 -11.47 10.46
C GLY A 102 -16.32 -9.97 10.31
N TRP A 103 -15.34 -9.15 9.88
CA TRP A 103 -15.60 -7.73 9.58
C TRP A 103 -16.43 -7.57 8.32
N LYS A 104 -17.76 -7.61 8.48
CA LYS A 104 -18.75 -7.65 7.40
C LYS A 104 -19.52 -6.35 7.21
N ASP A 105 -19.52 -5.47 8.21
CA ASP A 105 -20.26 -4.21 8.25
C ASP A 105 -19.59 -3.23 9.24
N GLU A 106 -20.19 -2.05 9.42
CA GLU A 106 -19.74 -0.98 10.30
C GLU A 106 -19.78 -1.32 11.80
N ASN A 107 -20.50 -2.38 12.19
CA ASN A 107 -20.69 -2.80 13.59
C ASN A 107 -19.64 -3.82 14.06
N PHE A 108 -18.55 -4.00 13.31
CA PHE A 108 -17.45 -4.86 13.73
C PHE A 108 -16.80 -4.35 15.02
N ASP A 109 -16.62 -5.26 15.97
CA ASP A 109 -16.03 -4.94 17.26
C ASP A 109 -14.50 -5.02 17.19
N PHE A 110 -13.87 -3.84 17.20
CA PHE A 110 -12.40 -3.71 17.19
C PHE A 110 -11.77 -3.93 18.58
N ASP A 111 -12.59 -4.06 19.64
CA ASP A 111 -12.12 -4.32 21.00
C ASP A 111 -12.15 -5.83 21.36
N SER A 112 -12.61 -6.69 20.44
CA SER A 112 -12.69 -8.15 20.60
C SER A 112 -11.44 -8.86 20.07
N PRO A 113 -10.44 -9.20 20.91
CA PRO A 113 -9.18 -9.81 20.47
C PRO A 113 -9.35 -11.21 19.85
N GLU A 114 -10.42 -11.95 20.18
CA GLU A 114 -10.73 -13.23 19.57
C GLU A 114 -10.98 -13.15 18.05
N ASN A 115 -11.29 -11.95 17.54
CA ASN A 115 -11.47 -11.72 16.11
C ASN A 115 -10.16 -11.45 15.36
N ILE A 116 -9.00 -11.44 16.04
CA ILE A 116 -7.68 -11.30 15.40
C ILE A 116 -7.38 -12.55 14.58
N ASP A 117 -6.95 -12.36 13.33
CA ASP A 117 -6.43 -13.44 12.49
C ASP A 117 -4.92 -13.55 12.69
N CYS A 118 -4.50 -14.38 13.65
CA CYS A 118 -3.07 -14.66 13.88
C CYS A 118 -2.46 -15.49 12.74
N LEU A 119 -3.25 -16.31 12.07
CA LEU A 119 -2.77 -17.33 11.13
C LEU A 119 -2.31 -16.72 9.80
N VAL A 120 -2.99 -15.68 9.30
CA VAL A 120 -2.66 -15.06 8.00
C VAL A 120 -1.21 -14.57 7.93
N CYS A 121 -0.65 -14.12 9.04
CA CYS A 121 0.73 -13.64 9.13
C CYS A 121 1.74 -14.74 9.48
N HIS A 122 1.32 -15.78 10.20
CA HIS A 122 2.25 -16.71 10.84
C HIS A 122 2.23 -18.14 10.30
N GLU A 123 1.21 -18.55 9.55
CA GLU A 123 1.11 -19.92 9.06
C GLU A 123 2.26 -20.30 8.11
N GLN A 124 2.73 -21.55 8.18
CA GLN A 124 3.86 -22.05 7.39
C GLN A 124 3.51 -23.21 6.45
N THR A 125 2.25 -23.66 6.47
CA THR A 125 1.75 -24.73 5.60
C THR A 125 1.62 -24.31 4.13
N GLY A 126 1.37 -23.03 3.87
CA GLY A 126 0.96 -22.51 2.57
C GLY A 126 -0.46 -22.93 2.15
N THR A 127 -1.29 -23.35 3.10
CA THR A 127 -2.67 -23.84 2.85
C THR A 127 -3.75 -22.96 3.45
N TYR A 128 -3.38 -21.96 4.25
CA TYR A 128 -4.34 -21.04 4.85
C TYR A 128 -4.85 -20.05 3.78
N ILE A 129 -6.17 -20.03 3.58
CA ILE A 129 -6.78 -19.18 2.56
C ILE A 129 -8.04 -18.55 3.14
N LYS A 130 -8.08 -17.21 3.09
CA LYS A 130 -9.28 -16.42 3.39
C LYS A 130 -10.23 -16.43 2.21
N LEU A 131 -11.52 -16.62 2.46
CA LEU A 131 -12.53 -16.55 1.41
C LEU A 131 -12.62 -15.12 0.88
N PRO A 132 -12.48 -14.89 -0.44
CA PRO A 132 -12.49 -13.54 -1.02
C PRO A 132 -13.76 -12.73 -0.77
N THR A 133 -14.83 -13.35 -0.31
CA THR A 133 -16.13 -12.73 0.01
C THR A 133 -16.60 -13.04 1.43
N GLY A 134 -15.74 -13.66 2.24
CA GLY A 134 -16.08 -14.21 3.55
C GLY A 134 -15.87 -13.23 4.70
N ALA A 135 -15.72 -11.93 4.46
CA ALA A 135 -15.49 -10.94 5.52
C ALA A 135 -14.29 -11.27 6.43
N GLY A 136 -13.21 -11.77 5.82
CA GLY A 136 -12.02 -12.18 6.55
C GLY A 136 -12.06 -13.62 7.08
N MET A 137 -13.16 -14.36 6.94
CA MET A 137 -13.20 -15.77 7.35
C MET A 137 -12.35 -16.66 6.42
N PRO A 138 -11.62 -17.64 6.96
CA PRO A 138 -10.97 -18.69 6.19
C PRO A 138 -11.97 -19.60 5.49
N ASP A 139 -11.50 -20.34 4.49
CA ASP A 139 -12.27 -21.44 3.89
C ASP A 139 -12.55 -22.52 4.95
N SER A 140 -13.81 -22.93 5.10
CA SER A 140 -14.22 -23.87 6.16
C SER A 140 -13.70 -25.30 5.96
N THR A 141 -13.03 -25.59 4.85
CA THR A 141 -12.46 -26.91 4.55
C THR A 141 -10.99 -27.06 4.98
N ILE A 142 -10.35 -25.98 5.43
CA ILE A 142 -8.94 -26.03 5.85
C ILE A 142 -8.78 -26.69 7.22
N ASP A 143 -7.64 -27.35 7.41
CA ASP A 143 -7.30 -27.96 8.69
C ASP A 143 -6.68 -26.91 9.62
N LEU A 144 -7.53 -26.26 10.42
CA LEU A 144 -7.13 -25.22 11.36
C LEU A 144 -6.10 -25.72 12.39
N LEU A 145 -6.17 -26.99 12.82
CA LEU A 145 -5.22 -27.52 13.79
C LEU A 145 -3.82 -27.63 13.18
N THR A 146 -3.71 -28.24 12.00
CA THR A 146 -2.42 -28.35 11.29
C THR A 146 -1.82 -26.97 10.99
N ILE A 147 -2.66 -26.00 10.61
CA ILE A 147 -2.23 -24.63 10.34
C ILE A 147 -1.74 -23.95 11.62
N ALA A 148 -2.51 -24.02 12.70
CA ALA A 148 -2.15 -23.42 13.99
C ALA A 148 -0.88 -24.01 14.58
N GLN A 149 -0.64 -25.32 14.41
CA GLN A 149 0.59 -25.97 14.86
C GLN A 149 1.81 -25.61 13.98
N SER A 150 1.60 -25.08 12.78
CA SER A 150 2.69 -24.71 11.86
C SER A 150 3.27 -23.32 12.10
N VAL A 151 2.65 -22.51 12.96
CA VAL A 151 2.93 -21.06 13.04
C VAL A 151 4.40 -20.77 13.33
N GLY A 152 4.91 -19.71 12.69
CA GLY A 152 6.30 -19.29 12.77
C GLY A 152 6.50 -17.83 12.35
N ALA A 153 7.75 -17.45 12.09
CA ALA A 153 8.08 -16.11 11.62
C ALA A 153 7.44 -15.81 10.25
N SER A 154 6.95 -14.60 10.08
CA SER A 154 6.32 -14.16 8.83
C SER A 154 7.29 -14.24 7.66
N THR A 155 6.78 -14.65 6.51
CA THR A 155 7.52 -14.70 5.25
C THR A 155 6.84 -13.81 4.20
N ARG A 156 7.50 -13.59 3.05
CA ARG A 156 6.93 -12.97 1.84
C ARG A 156 5.62 -13.63 1.43
N ARG A 157 5.45 -14.93 1.70
CA ARG A 157 4.18 -15.63 1.44
C ARG A 157 3.04 -15.05 2.26
N ASN A 158 3.25 -14.88 3.56
CA ASN A 158 2.25 -14.38 4.48
C ASN A 158 1.83 -12.95 4.12
N CYS A 159 2.81 -12.04 3.96
CA CYS A 159 2.55 -10.66 3.57
C CYS A 159 1.91 -10.55 2.18
N GLY A 160 2.38 -11.36 1.23
CA GLY A 160 1.95 -11.35 -0.17
C GLY A 160 0.48 -11.69 -0.37
N THR A 161 -0.12 -12.51 0.51
CA THR A 161 -1.56 -12.85 0.51
C THR A 161 -2.47 -11.62 0.42
N CYS A 162 -2.03 -10.49 0.98
CA CYS A 162 -2.77 -9.22 0.95
C CYS A 162 -2.08 -8.14 0.11
N HIS A 163 -0.74 -8.14 0.05
CA HIS A 163 0.02 -7.04 -0.56
C HIS A 163 0.30 -7.23 -2.05
N PHE A 164 0.34 -8.47 -2.56
CA PHE A 164 0.60 -8.74 -3.98
C PHE A 164 -0.68 -8.71 -4.82
N ASP A 165 -1.83 -8.92 -4.18
CA ASP A 165 -3.16 -8.88 -4.77
C ASP A 165 -3.94 -7.63 -4.38
N GLY A 166 -4.64 -7.03 -5.35
CA GLY A 166 -5.49 -5.86 -5.11
C GLY A 166 -6.28 -5.48 -6.36
N GLY A 167 -7.36 -4.72 -6.24
CA GLY A 167 -8.13 -4.27 -7.42
C GLY A 167 -8.73 -5.40 -8.29
N GLY A 168 -8.67 -6.66 -7.85
CA GLY A 168 -9.16 -7.82 -8.58
C GLY A 168 -8.11 -8.82 -9.06
N GLY A 169 -6.83 -8.64 -8.70
CA GLY A 169 -5.80 -9.67 -8.90
C GLY A 169 -4.39 -9.17 -8.64
N THR A 170 -3.42 -10.03 -8.94
CA THR A 170 -2.01 -9.76 -8.72
C THR A 170 -1.45 -8.71 -9.67
N GLY A 171 -0.55 -7.86 -9.17
CA GLY A 171 0.12 -6.79 -9.94
C GLY A 171 -0.78 -5.63 -10.38
N VAL A 172 -2.10 -5.70 -10.14
CA VAL A 172 -3.09 -4.70 -10.59
C VAL A 172 -2.88 -3.32 -9.95
N LYS A 173 -2.55 -3.31 -8.64
CA LYS A 173 -2.69 -2.13 -7.77
C LYS A 173 -1.41 -1.33 -7.55
N HIS A 174 -0.41 -1.84 -6.84
CA HIS A 174 0.84 -1.10 -6.61
C HIS A 174 1.74 -1.14 -7.84
N GLY A 175 1.83 -2.31 -8.47
CA GLY A 175 2.60 -2.54 -9.69
C GLY A 175 4.08 -2.83 -9.44
N ASP A 176 4.66 -2.40 -8.31
CA ASP A 176 5.96 -2.89 -7.80
C ASP A 176 5.81 -4.08 -6.83
N MET A 177 4.58 -4.55 -6.62
CA MET A 177 4.27 -5.75 -5.84
C MET A 177 3.33 -6.67 -6.64
N ASP A 178 3.78 -7.89 -6.91
CA ASP A 178 3.05 -8.95 -7.61
C ASP A 178 3.54 -10.34 -7.17
N ASN A 179 2.87 -11.41 -7.64
CA ASN A 179 3.12 -12.78 -7.17
C ASN A 179 4.53 -13.31 -7.48
N SER A 180 5.27 -12.69 -8.40
CA SER A 180 6.66 -13.02 -8.63
C SER A 180 7.57 -12.74 -7.42
N LEU A 181 7.11 -11.91 -6.47
CA LEU A 181 7.81 -11.61 -5.22
C LEU A 181 7.67 -12.71 -4.15
N TYR A 182 6.89 -13.77 -4.39
CA TYR A 182 6.94 -14.95 -3.51
C TYR A 182 8.28 -15.67 -3.59
N ASN A 183 8.91 -15.67 -4.77
CA ASN A 183 10.22 -16.27 -5.00
C ASN A 183 10.94 -15.51 -6.13
N PRO A 184 11.35 -14.25 -5.89
CA PRO A 184 11.92 -13.41 -6.92
C PRO A 184 13.36 -13.81 -7.23
N THR A 185 13.80 -13.59 -8.45
CA THR A 185 15.24 -13.55 -8.77
C THR A 185 15.81 -12.17 -8.45
N GLU A 186 17.13 -12.03 -8.31
CA GLU A 186 17.82 -10.73 -8.17
C GLU A 186 17.44 -9.69 -9.25
N GLY A 187 17.03 -10.15 -10.44
CA GLY A 187 16.58 -9.29 -11.53
C GLY A 187 15.18 -8.70 -11.32
N ILE A 188 14.36 -9.27 -10.44
CA ILE A 188 13.00 -8.82 -10.10
C ILE A 188 13.01 -7.96 -8.84
N ASP A 189 13.85 -8.28 -7.87
CA ASP A 189 14.16 -7.42 -6.74
C ASP A 189 15.50 -7.88 -6.16
N PHE A 190 16.45 -6.96 -6.00
CA PHE A 190 17.78 -7.30 -5.52
C PHE A 190 17.77 -7.73 -4.05
N HIS A 191 16.98 -7.08 -3.20
CA HIS A 191 16.94 -7.38 -1.77
C HIS A 191 16.22 -8.71 -1.53
N MET A 192 15.00 -8.86 -2.07
CA MET A 192 14.23 -10.09 -1.88
C MET A 192 14.76 -11.26 -2.71
N GLY A 193 15.31 -11.02 -3.90
CA GLY A 193 15.70 -12.09 -4.83
C GLY A 193 17.20 -12.35 -4.92
N GLY A 194 18.04 -11.41 -4.49
CA GLY A 194 19.49 -11.56 -4.44
C GLY A 194 20.01 -11.83 -3.02
N LEU A 195 19.43 -11.17 -2.02
CA LEU A 195 19.79 -11.33 -0.59
C LEU A 195 18.80 -12.21 0.19
N ASP A 196 17.71 -12.64 -0.46
CA ASP A 196 16.63 -13.45 0.13
C ASP A 196 15.88 -12.76 1.29
N PHE A 197 15.78 -11.43 1.28
CA PHE A 197 15.10 -10.68 2.33
C PHE A 197 13.62 -11.03 2.44
N GLU A 198 13.16 -11.35 3.64
CA GLU A 198 11.75 -11.33 4.00
C GLU A 198 11.28 -9.88 4.17
N CYS A 199 9.97 -9.63 4.12
CA CYS A 199 9.42 -8.27 4.23
C CYS A 199 9.88 -7.58 5.52
N THR A 200 9.94 -8.33 6.63
CA THR A 200 10.32 -7.86 7.96
C THR A 200 11.80 -7.51 8.11
N ASP A 201 12.66 -7.87 7.15
CA ASP A 201 14.07 -7.47 7.17
C ASP A 201 14.25 -5.97 6.88
N CYS A 202 13.29 -5.35 6.18
CA CYS A 202 13.23 -3.88 6.02
C CYS A 202 12.07 -3.27 6.80
N HIS A 203 10.92 -3.94 6.81
CA HIS A 203 9.77 -3.54 7.62
C HIS A 203 9.93 -4.03 9.05
N GLU A 204 10.96 -3.50 9.73
CA GLU A 204 11.25 -3.82 11.12
C GLU A 204 9.97 -3.70 11.96
N THR A 205 9.72 -4.73 12.77
CA THR A 205 8.48 -4.85 13.53
C THR A 205 8.81 -4.96 15.00
N GLU A 206 8.28 -4.03 15.78
CA GLU A 206 8.37 -4.02 17.24
C GLU A 206 6.96 -3.97 17.82
N ASN A 207 6.65 -4.86 18.77
CA ASN A 207 5.33 -4.92 19.43
C ASN A 207 4.17 -4.94 18.41
N HIS A 208 4.28 -5.79 17.38
CA HIS A 208 3.39 -5.89 16.21
C HIS A 208 3.14 -4.59 15.43
N GLN A 209 3.91 -3.52 15.69
CA GLN A 209 3.93 -2.30 14.88
C GLN A 209 4.93 -2.47 13.74
N ILE A 210 4.40 -2.82 12.57
CA ILE A 210 5.19 -2.99 11.35
C ILE A 210 5.57 -1.61 10.80
N ALA A 211 6.87 -1.33 10.68
CA ALA A 211 7.38 -0.10 10.08
C ALA A 211 6.99 0.00 8.59
N GLY A 212 6.99 1.23 8.05
CA GLY A 212 6.70 1.48 6.64
C GLY A 212 5.55 2.46 6.40
N GLY A 213 5.71 3.23 5.32
CA GLY A 213 4.79 4.29 4.94
C GLY A 213 3.61 3.77 4.12
N SER A 214 2.42 3.74 4.70
CA SER A 214 1.16 3.60 3.96
C SER A 214 0.67 4.95 3.42
N HIS A 215 -0.44 4.96 2.68
CA HIS A 215 -1.12 6.22 2.34
C HIS A 215 -1.53 7.05 3.57
N GLY A 216 -1.98 6.41 4.66
CA GLY A 216 -2.23 7.10 5.93
C GLY A 216 -0.95 7.71 6.52
N SER A 217 0.14 6.95 6.46
CA SER A 217 1.45 7.39 6.95
C SER A 217 2.01 8.58 6.16
N MET A 218 1.81 8.62 4.83
CA MET A 218 2.15 9.80 4.03
C MET A 218 1.24 11.00 4.35
N ALA A 219 -0.02 10.79 4.77
CA ALA A 219 -0.83 11.89 5.26
C ALA A 219 -0.23 12.51 6.54
N GLU A 220 0.41 11.68 7.37
CA GLU A 220 0.97 12.04 8.68
C GLU A 220 2.45 12.43 8.63
N GLY A 221 3.20 12.02 7.60
CA GLY A 221 4.65 12.18 7.53
C GLY A 221 5.44 11.27 8.47
N GLU A 222 4.90 10.10 8.81
CA GLU A 222 5.45 9.20 9.84
C GLU A 222 5.85 7.82 9.28
N ASN A 223 6.69 7.10 10.01
CA ASN A 223 7.07 5.69 9.81
C ASN A 223 7.58 5.36 8.38
N LEU A 224 8.36 6.26 7.79
CA LEU A 224 8.98 6.02 6.48
C LEU A 224 10.27 5.20 6.66
N ILE A 225 10.40 4.11 5.88
CA ILE A 225 11.64 3.36 5.75
C ILE A 225 12.55 4.10 4.77
N SER A 226 13.84 4.18 5.07
CA SER A 226 14.84 4.83 4.23
C SER A 226 15.86 3.82 3.73
N CYS A 227 16.32 4.00 2.49
CA CYS A 227 17.52 3.29 2.01
C CYS A 227 18.74 3.56 2.92
N GLU A 228 18.80 4.73 3.55
CA GLU A 228 19.89 5.16 4.43
C GLU A 228 19.91 4.41 5.79
N ASP A 229 18.89 3.61 6.09
CA ASP A 229 18.86 2.77 7.31
C ASP A 229 19.88 1.61 7.21
N CYS A 230 20.21 1.17 5.99
CA CYS A 230 21.20 0.12 5.73
C CYS A 230 22.37 0.58 4.85
N HIS A 231 22.20 1.63 4.05
CA HIS A 231 23.22 2.16 3.15
C HIS A 231 23.83 3.45 3.69
N ASP A 232 25.14 3.64 3.47
CA ASP A 232 25.78 4.92 3.75
C ASP A 232 25.12 6.06 2.95
N ALA A 233 25.10 7.26 3.52
CA ALA A 233 24.57 8.45 2.86
C ALA A 233 25.31 8.81 1.55
N ASP A 234 26.58 8.39 1.41
CA ASP A 234 27.42 8.61 0.22
C ASP A 234 27.93 7.25 -0.34
N PRO A 235 27.06 6.33 -0.78
CA PRO A 235 27.40 4.93 -1.02
C PRO A 235 28.19 4.72 -2.32
N HIS A 236 28.27 5.72 -3.20
CA HIS A 236 28.95 5.59 -4.48
C HIS A 236 30.40 6.06 -4.42
N GLU A 237 31.30 5.31 -5.06
CA GLU A 237 32.68 5.75 -5.29
C GLU A 237 32.76 7.07 -6.08
N LYS A 238 31.81 7.28 -7.01
CA LYS A 238 31.71 8.51 -7.78
C LYS A 238 30.97 9.57 -6.98
N LYS A 239 31.74 10.49 -6.40
CA LYS A 239 31.20 11.66 -5.65
C LYS A 239 30.05 12.38 -6.36
N LEU A 240 30.11 12.52 -7.69
CA LEU A 240 29.04 13.16 -8.46
C LEU A 240 27.68 12.47 -8.29
N LEU A 241 27.63 11.14 -8.14
CA LEU A 241 26.37 10.43 -7.90
C LEU A 241 25.84 10.73 -6.50
N ASN A 242 26.71 10.76 -5.49
CA ASN A 242 26.32 11.14 -4.13
C ASN A 242 25.76 12.56 -4.06
N GLU A 243 26.32 13.50 -4.85
CA GLU A 243 25.78 14.86 -4.95
C GLU A 243 24.34 14.92 -5.51
N HIS A 244 23.84 13.88 -6.20
CA HIS A 244 22.44 13.85 -6.65
C HIS A 244 21.46 13.63 -5.51
N PHE A 245 21.88 13.02 -4.41
CA PHE A 245 20.99 12.67 -3.30
C PHE A 245 20.41 13.88 -2.57
N SER A 246 21.01 15.06 -2.76
CA SER A 246 20.41 16.31 -2.31
C SER A 246 19.08 16.62 -2.99
N ALA A 247 18.76 15.97 -4.12
CA ALA A 247 17.61 16.30 -4.94
C ALA A 247 16.89 15.08 -5.57
N VAL A 248 17.50 13.89 -5.58
CA VAL A 248 16.98 12.69 -6.24
C VAL A 248 16.96 11.54 -5.23
N ALA A 249 15.80 10.90 -5.08
CA ALA A 249 15.64 9.75 -4.19
C ALA A 249 16.35 8.51 -4.76
N CYS A 250 16.75 7.58 -3.91
CA CYS A 250 17.47 6.35 -4.30
C CYS A 250 16.64 5.54 -5.31
N GLU A 251 15.35 5.40 -4.99
CA GLU A 251 14.31 4.70 -5.73
C GLU A 251 14.22 5.21 -7.19
N THR A 252 14.38 6.52 -7.42
CA THR A 252 14.32 7.11 -8.76
C THR A 252 15.36 6.51 -9.70
N CYS A 253 16.57 6.27 -9.21
CA CYS A 253 17.66 5.69 -9.99
C CYS A 253 17.63 4.16 -9.98
N HIS A 254 17.26 3.56 -8.85
CA HIS A 254 17.39 2.13 -8.61
C HIS A 254 16.15 1.31 -8.98
N ILE A 255 15.01 1.95 -9.25
CA ILE A 255 13.79 1.31 -9.75
C ILE A 255 13.40 1.93 -11.11
N PRO A 256 14.12 1.60 -12.19
CA PRO A 256 13.89 2.23 -13.49
C PRO A 256 12.56 1.82 -14.14
N THR A 257 11.99 0.67 -13.79
CA THR A 257 10.66 0.24 -14.23
C THR A 257 10.00 -0.66 -13.19
N PHE A 258 8.69 -0.55 -13.04
CA PHE A 258 7.86 -1.48 -12.24
C PHE A 258 6.94 -2.30 -13.15
N ALA A 259 6.11 -3.17 -12.56
CA ALA A 259 5.21 -4.09 -13.28
C ALA A 259 5.98 -4.95 -14.28
N ARG A 260 7.12 -5.49 -13.86
CA ARG A 260 8.08 -6.17 -14.74
C ARG A 260 7.64 -7.58 -15.09
N GLN A 261 7.04 -8.28 -14.12
CA GLN A 261 6.56 -9.64 -14.31
C GLN A 261 5.07 -9.64 -14.66
N GLU A 262 4.26 -8.88 -13.94
CA GLU A 262 2.82 -8.80 -14.16
C GLU A 262 2.38 -7.41 -14.64
N PRO A 263 1.44 -7.31 -15.61
CA PRO A 263 0.87 -6.03 -16.01
C PRO A 263 0.03 -5.42 -14.88
N THR A 264 0.12 -4.10 -14.76
CA THR A 264 -0.65 -3.28 -13.81
C THR A 264 -1.72 -2.47 -14.54
N VAL A 265 -2.83 -2.18 -13.86
CA VAL A 265 -3.80 -1.19 -14.35
C VAL A 265 -3.26 0.21 -14.13
N THR A 266 -3.33 1.07 -15.15
CA THR A 266 -2.95 2.49 -15.09
C THR A 266 -4.13 3.43 -15.36
N TRP A 267 -5.21 2.90 -15.91
CA TRP A 267 -6.48 3.60 -16.12
C TRP A 267 -7.66 2.69 -15.81
N TRP A 268 -8.65 3.18 -15.05
CA TRP A 268 -9.91 2.48 -14.80
C TRP A 268 -11.10 3.42 -14.98
N ASP A 269 -11.94 3.19 -15.99
CA ASP A 269 -13.14 3.97 -16.30
C ASP A 269 -14.42 3.25 -15.85
N TRP A 270 -14.97 3.63 -14.70
CA TRP A 270 -16.25 3.11 -14.20
C TRP A 270 -17.46 3.60 -15.01
N SER A 271 -17.34 4.67 -15.79
CA SER A 271 -18.46 5.19 -16.60
C SER A 271 -18.90 4.22 -17.71
N LYS A 272 -18.04 3.24 -18.04
CA LYS A 272 -18.32 2.17 -19.01
C LYS A 272 -18.94 0.92 -18.39
N ALA A 273 -19.03 0.85 -17.05
CA ALA A 273 -19.59 -0.31 -16.39
C ALA A 273 -21.09 -0.45 -16.72
N GLY A 274 -21.57 -1.69 -16.81
CA GLY A 274 -22.96 -2.02 -17.16
C GLY A 274 -23.24 -2.16 -18.66
N GLU A 275 -22.37 -1.67 -19.55
CA GLU A 275 -22.52 -1.84 -21.01
C GLU A 275 -22.51 -3.33 -21.43
N ASP A 276 -23.49 -3.73 -22.25
CA ASP A 276 -23.50 -5.06 -22.87
C ASP A 276 -22.58 -5.06 -24.09
N ARG A 277 -21.28 -5.23 -23.84
CA ARG A 277 -20.25 -5.38 -24.87
C ARG A 277 -19.23 -6.46 -24.52
N GLU A 278 -18.60 -7.01 -25.53
CA GLU A 278 -17.52 -7.97 -25.36
C GLU A 278 -16.24 -7.29 -24.87
N SER A 279 -15.48 -8.01 -24.04
CA SER A 279 -14.15 -7.60 -23.65
C SER A 279 -13.13 -7.99 -24.72
N GLN A 280 -12.09 -7.18 -24.89
CA GLN A 280 -10.97 -7.49 -25.74
C GLN A 280 -9.72 -7.69 -24.88
N GLN A 281 -8.98 -8.75 -25.16
CA GLN A 281 -7.68 -8.95 -24.54
C GLN A 281 -6.65 -8.02 -25.19
N ASN A 282 -5.85 -7.36 -24.37
CA ASN A 282 -4.69 -6.62 -24.83
C ASN A 282 -3.50 -7.55 -25.14
N GLU A 283 -2.36 -6.96 -25.52
CA GLU A 283 -1.12 -7.68 -25.83
C GLU A 283 -0.55 -8.50 -24.66
N PHE A 284 -1.01 -8.26 -23.42
CA PHE A 284 -0.61 -8.99 -22.22
C PHE A 284 -1.62 -10.08 -21.81
N GLY A 285 -2.67 -10.32 -22.60
CA GLY A 285 -3.73 -11.26 -22.26
C GLY A 285 -4.66 -10.79 -21.14
N LYS A 286 -4.65 -9.50 -20.79
CA LYS A 286 -5.57 -8.92 -19.80
C LYS A 286 -6.78 -8.31 -20.51
N ASP A 287 -7.95 -8.54 -19.94
CA ASP A 287 -9.22 -7.97 -20.41
C ASP A 287 -9.22 -6.44 -20.25
N ASN A 288 -9.53 -5.72 -21.33
CA ASN A 288 -9.69 -4.26 -21.29
C ASN A 288 -11.07 -3.81 -20.79
N TYR A 289 -11.99 -4.74 -20.57
CA TYR A 289 -13.34 -4.44 -20.11
C TYR A 289 -13.88 -5.54 -19.19
N ASN A 290 -14.67 -5.14 -18.21
CA ASN A 290 -15.49 -6.04 -17.41
C ASN A 290 -16.83 -5.36 -17.12
N LYS A 291 -17.95 -6.02 -17.43
CA LYS A 291 -19.29 -5.43 -17.24
C LYS A 291 -19.52 -4.88 -15.83
N LYS A 292 -18.96 -5.51 -14.79
CA LYS A 292 -19.13 -5.09 -13.39
C LYS A 292 -18.25 -3.89 -13.01
N LYS A 293 -17.22 -3.59 -13.79
CA LYS A 293 -16.14 -2.68 -13.40
C LYS A 293 -15.88 -1.56 -14.40
N GLY A 294 -16.26 -1.72 -15.66
CA GLY A 294 -15.97 -0.77 -16.72
C GLY A 294 -14.70 -1.13 -17.50
N GLU A 295 -14.01 -0.11 -18.00
CA GLU A 295 -12.87 -0.25 -18.92
C GLU A 295 -11.53 -0.08 -18.21
N PHE A 296 -10.51 -0.79 -18.68
CA PHE A 296 -9.16 -0.80 -18.12
C PHE A 296 -8.13 -0.51 -19.21
N VAL A 297 -7.11 0.28 -18.87
CA VAL A 297 -5.82 0.28 -19.57
C VAL A 297 -4.79 -0.38 -18.66
N TRP A 298 -4.04 -1.30 -19.26
CA TRP A 298 -2.96 -2.02 -18.59
C TRP A 298 -1.62 -1.64 -19.19
N ALA A 299 -0.58 -1.70 -18.39
CA ALA A 299 0.78 -1.50 -18.83
C ALA A 299 1.72 -2.48 -18.12
N LYS A 300 2.86 -2.78 -18.74
CA LYS A 300 3.91 -3.68 -18.23
C LYS A 300 5.27 -3.03 -18.48
N ASN A 301 6.26 -3.29 -17.61
CA ASN A 301 7.57 -2.63 -17.62
C ASN A 301 7.44 -1.10 -17.62
N VAL A 302 6.62 -0.59 -16.71
CA VAL A 302 6.19 0.81 -16.68
C VAL A 302 7.30 1.68 -16.12
N ILE A 303 7.63 2.75 -16.82
CA ILE A 303 8.52 3.80 -16.32
C ILE A 303 7.74 4.62 -15.27
N PRO A 304 8.23 4.78 -14.04
CA PRO A 304 7.60 5.65 -13.06
C PRO A 304 7.48 7.09 -13.56
N GLU A 305 6.46 7.79 -13.09
CA GLU A 305 6.40 9.24 -13.21
C GLU A 305 7.10 9.85 -11.99
N TYR A 306 7.85 10.94 -12.19
CA TYR A 306 8.73 11.49 -11.18
C TYR A 306 8.24 12.85 -10.68
N PHE A 307 8.11 12.99 -9.37
CA PHE A 307 7.60 14.19 -8.71
C PHE A 307 8.48 14.59 -7.53
N TRP A 308 8.48 15.87 -7.17
CA TRP A 308 9.03 16.29 -5.89
C TRP A 308 8.17 15.75 -4.75
N HIS A 309 8.82 15.14 -3.76
CA HIS A 309 8.16 14.60 -2.59
C HIS A 309 9.02 14.80 -1.34
N ASN A 310 8.41 15.24 -0.25
CA ASN A 310 9.08 15.45 1.04
C ASN A 310 8.65 14.46 2.14
N GLY A 311 8.01 13.35 1.76
CA GLY A 311 7.49 12.35 2.69
C GLY A 311 6.02 12.53 3.09
N THR A 312 5.39 13.66 2.69
CA THR A 312 3.99 13.93 3.01
C THR A 312 3.09 14.06 1.78
N ALA A 313 1.80 13.80 1.94
CA ALA A 313 0.78 13.98 0.91
C ALA A 313 -0.57 14.40 1.51
N GLU A 314 -1.29 15.25 0.80
CA GLU A 314 -2.69 15.59 1.09
C GLU A 314 -3.61 14.56 0.45
N TYR A 315 -4.80 14.34 1.01
CA TYR A 315 -5.80 13.40 0.48
C TYR A 315 -7.16 14.06 0.38
N TYR A 316 -7.92 13.69 -0.65
CA TYR A 316 -9.32 14.07 -0.76
C TYR A 316 -10.12 13.45 0.40
N GLU A 317 -10.95 14.28 1.05
CA GLU A 317 -11.77 13.85 2.17
C GLU A 317 -13.17 13.44 1.71
N ILE A 318 -13.70 12.35 2.28
CA ILE A 318 -15.05 11.88 1.95
C ILE A 318 -16.06 12.98 2.27
N GLY A 319 -16.80 13.43 1.26
CA GLY A 319 -17.78 14.52 1.37
C GLY A 319 -17.22 15.92 1.09
N GLU A 320 -15.92 16.05 0.79
CA GLU A 320 -15.30 17.33 0.40
C GLU A 320 -15.85 17.80 -0.96
N GLN A 321 -16.25 19.08 -1.02
CA GLN A 321 -16.76 19.69 -2.24
C GLN A 321 -15.66 19.95 -3.27
N ILE A 322 -15.93 19.64 -4.53
CA ILE A 322 -14.94 19.71 -5.62
C ILE A 322 -15.07 21.03 -6.38
N GLU A 323 -14.15 21.97 -6.18
CA GLU A 323 -14.29 23.33 -6.75
C GLU A 323 -13.88 23.49 -8.23
N SER A 324 -13.23 22.50 -8.87
CA SER A 324 -12.71 22.67 -10.24
C SER A 324 -12.72 21.42 -11.12
N SER A 325 -12.83 21.63 -12.45
CA SER A 325 -12.99 20.59 -13.50
C SER A 325 -11.68 20.06 -14.11
N LYS A 326 -10.58 20.07 -13.36
CA LYS A 326 -9.38 19.28 -13.72
C LYS A 326 -9.56 17.86 -13.15
N PRO A 327 -8.82 16.85 -13.64
CA PRO A 327 -8.83 15.56 -12.97
C PRO A 327 -8.59 15.76 -11.47
N LEU A 328 -9.52 15.27 -10.65
CA LEU A 328 -9.46 15.41 -9.21
C LEU A 328 -8.29 14.57 -8.70
N LYS A 329 -7.38 15.20 -7.97
CA LYS A 329 -6.31 14.48 -7.29
C LYS A 329 -6.86 13.88 -6.01
N LEU A 330 -6.91 12.56 -5.94
CA LEU A 330 -7.28 11.86 -4.70
C LEU A 330 -6.19 11.99 -3.64
N ASN A 331 -4.96 12.24 -4.07
CA ASN A 331 -3.88 12.70 -3.22
C ASN A 331 -2.95 13.69 -3.94
N GLY A 332 -2.49 14.70 -3.20
CA GLY A 332 -1.51 15.68 -3.64
C GLY A 332 -0.18 15.44 -2.97
N LEU A 333 0.87 15.16 -3.74
CA LEU A 333 2.22 15.01 -3.19
C LEU A 333 2.76 16.37 -2.73
N ASN A 334 3.18 16.44 -1.47
CA ASN A 334 3.81 17.64 -0.93
C ASN A 334 5.29 17.67 -1.24
N GLY A 335 5.81 18.88 -1.40
CA GLY A 335 7.19 19.12 -1.79
C GLY A 335 7.30 19.82 -3.13
N ASN A 336 8.43 20.46 -3.37
CA ASN A 336 8.72 21.16 -4.61
C ASN A 336 10.22 21.45 -4.73
N ILE A 337 10.65 21.97 -5.88
CA ILE A 337 12.05 22.30 -6.15
C ILE A 337 12.68 23.26 -5.13
N SER A 338 11.87 24.09 -4.46
CA SER A 338 12.33 25.08 -3.49
C SER A 338 12.43 24.57 -2.05
N ASP A 339 11.89 23.39 -1.77
CA ASP A 339 11.96 22.71 -0.49
C ASP A 339 13.23 21.84 -0.43
N SER A 340 14.11 22.14 0.53
CA SER A 340 15.38 21.43 0.73
C SER A 340 15.19 19.97 1.12
N ASN A 341 14.07 19.63 1.76
CA ASN A 341 13.78 18.27 2.21
C ASN A 341 13.12 17.43 1.10
N SER A 342 12.63 18.08 0.05
CA SER A 342 12.06 17.39 -1.10
C SER A 342 13.14 16.71 -1.94
N LYS A 343 12.88 15.46 -2.33
CA LYS A 343 13.63 14.71 -3.35
C LYS A 343 12.70 14.38 -4.53
N ILE A 344 13.26 14.19 -5.73
CA ILE A 344 12.55 13.67 -6.90
C ILE A 344 12.40 12.16 -6.70
N SER A 345 11.16 11.70 -6.56
CA SER A 345 10.81 10.32 -6.22
C SER A 345 9.90 9.69 -7.29
N PRO A 346 9.94 8.34 -7.46
CA PRO A 346 9.15 7.64 -8.46
C PRO A 346 7.76 7.26 -7.95
N PHE A 347 6.75 7.46 -8.79
CA PHE A 347 5.36 7.10 -8.51
C PHE A 347 4.72 6.36 -9.68
N LYS A 348 3.86 5.40 -9.36
CA LYS A 348 2.77 4.99 -10.26
C LYS A 348 1.65 6.02 -10.14
N VAL A 349 1.19 6.55 -11.25
CA VAL A 349 -0.03 7.36 -11.29
C VAL A 349 -1.18 6.51 -11.80
N MET A 350 -2.09 6.16 -10.91
CA MET A 350 -3.35 5.52 -11.26
C MET A 350 -4.33 6.61 -11.67
N ARG A 351 -4.91 6.50 -12.87
CA ARG A 351 -5.92 7.44 -13.38
C ARG A 351 -7.23 6.73 -13.62
N GLY A 352 -8.32 7.46 -13.80
CA GLY A 352 -9.60 6.83 -14.09
C GLY A 352 -10.76 7.78 -14.08
N LYS A 353 -11.96 7.19 -14.15
CA LYS A 353 -13.24 7.88 -13.91
C LYS A 353 -14.04 7.13 -12.88
N GLN A 354 -14.59 7.85 -11.90
CA GLN A 354 -15.39 7.27 -10.83
C GLN A 354 -16.67 8.08 -10.55
N PRO A 355 -17.69 7.45 -9.93
CA PRO A 355 -18.97 8.07 -9.63
C PRO A 355 -18.84 9.36 -8.80
N PHE A 356 -19.63 10.36 -9.18
CA PHE A 356 -19.66 11.70 -8.62
C PHE A 356 -21.10 12.24 -8.63
N ASP A 357 -21.49 12.94 -7.58
CA ASP A 357 -22.81 13.58 -7.47
C ASP A 357 -22.73 15.02 -8.01
N PRO A 358 -23.36 15.34 -9.16
CA PRO A 358 -23.23 16.65 -9.78
C PRO A 358 -24.00 17.77 -9.05
N GLU A 359 -24.95 17.43 -8.20
CA GLU A 359 -25.72 18.43 -7.44
C GLU A 359 -25.09 18.70 -6.07
N LYS A 360 -24.53 17.67 -5.44
CA LYS A 360 -23.82 17.81 -4.15
C LYS A 360 -22.35 18.18 -4.29
N ASN A 361 -21.79 17.91 -5.46
CA ASN A 361 -20.43 18.25 -5.86
C ASN A 361 -19.34 17.53 -5.05
N TYR A 362 -19.51 16.24 -4.76
CA TYR A 362 -18.49 15.37 -4.16
C TYR A 362 -18.51 13.97 -4.77
N LEU A 363 -17.43 13.20 -4.52
CA LEU A 363 -17.36 11.80 -4.95
C LEU A 363 -18.41 10.95 -4.25
N ILE A 364 -18.96 9.99 -4.99
CA ILE A 364 -19.91 9.01 -4.45
C ILE A 364 -19.13 7.79 -3.96
N ILE A 365 -19.52 7.26 -2.79
CA ILE A 365 -19.14 5.92 -2.33
C ILE A 365 -20.29 4.97 -2.69
N PRO A 366 -20.15 4.14 -3.74
CA PRO A 366 -21.20 3.20 -4.12
C PRO A 366 -21.08 1.88 -3.35
N ASN A 367 -22.22 1.25 -3.07
CA ASN A 367 -22.29 -0.16 -2.73
C ASN A 367 -22.05 -1.00 -4.00
N LEU A 368 -20.85 -1.57 -4.13
CA LEU A 368 -20.45 -2.41 -5.26
C LEU A 368 -20.78 -3.88 -5.02
N TYR A 369 -20.71 -4.33 -3.76
CA TYR A 369 -20.79 -5.73 -3.38
C TYR A 369 -22.06 -6.07 -2.58
N GLY A 370 -22.60 -7.28 -2.77
CA GLY A 370 -23.78 -7.77 -2.04
C GLY A 370 -24.94 -8.08 -2.96
N GLU A 371 -26.13 -8.33 -2.40
CA GLU A 371 -27.35 -8.57 -3.16
C GLU A 371 -27.82 -7.32 -3.91
N ASN A 372 -27.77 -6.17 -3.23
CA ASN A 372 -28.18 -4.87 -3.76
C ASN A 372 -27.03 -4.05 -4.36
N GLY A 373 -25.84 -4.65 -4.48
CA GLY A 373 -24.65 -3.97 -4.97
C GLY A 373 -24.57 -3.92 -6.49
N TYR A 374 -23.86 -2.90 -6.98
CA TYR A 374 -23.71 -2.61 -8.40
C TYR A 374 -23.28 -3.83 -9.24
N TRP A 375 -22.39 -4.68 -8.70
CA TRP A 375 -21.90 -5.87 -9.41
C TRP A 375 -22.96 -6.94 -9.71
N LYS A 376 -24.14 -6.85 -9.10
CA LYS A 376 -25.30 -7.70 -9.39
C LYS A 376 -26.41 -6.94 -10.11
N THR A 377 -26.72 -5.72 -9.65
CA THR A 377 -27.87 -4.95 -10.13
C THR A 377 -27.57 -4.18 -11.41
N PHE A 378 -26.32 -3.75 -11.60
CA PHE A 378 -25.89 -2.79 -12.63
C PHE A 378 -26.66 -1.45 -12.58
N ASP A 379 -27.20 -1.09 -11.40
CA ASP A 379 -27.91 0.15 -11.16
C ASP A 379 -27.04 1.09 -10.33
N TRP A 380 -26.54 2.16 -10.98
CA TRP A 380 -25.71 3.15 -10.32
C TRP A 380 -26.47 3.97 -9.27
N VAL A 381 -27.76 4.25 -9.47
CA VAL A 381 -28.54 5.09 -8.55
C VAL A 381 -28.75 4.33 -7.25
N THR A 382 -29.23 3.08 -7.33
CA THR A 382 -29.41 2.25 -6.13
C THR A 382 -28.09 1.96 -5.41
N ALA A 383 -27.02 1.67 -6.16
CA ALA A 383 -25.70 1.45 -5.56
C ALA A 383 -25.18 2.70 -4.84
N SER A 384 -25.36 3.88 -5.42
CA SER A 384 -24.96 5.16 -4.83
C SER A 384 -25.80 5.47 -3.59
N GLU A 385 -27.11 5.31 -3.66
CA GLU A 385 -28.01 5.53 -2.52
C GLU A 385 -27.62 4.64 -1.33
N ASN A 386 -27.41 3.34 -1.56
CA ASN A 386 -27.02 2.41 -0.50
C ASN A 386 -25.66 2.78 0.12
N GLY A 387 -24.66 3.09 -0.70
CA GLY A 387 -23.32 3.37 -0.20
C GLY A 387 -23.17 4.75 0.44
N MET A 388 -23.96 5.74 0.02
CA MET A 388 -23.98 7.07 0.63
C MET A 388 -24.76 7.09 1.95
N ASN A 389 -25.86 6.33 2.04
CA ASN A 389 -26.59 6.13 3.30
C ASN A 389 -25.71 5.49 4.39
N GLU A 390 -24.84 4.56 4.02
CA GLU A 390 -23.90 3.90 4.94
C GLU A 390 -22.98 4.88 5.69
N ILE A 391 -22.62 5.98 5.03
CA ILE A 391 -21.67 6.98 5.54
C ILE A 391 -22.37 8.29 5.95
N ASP A 392 -23.70 8.27 6.08
CA ASP A 392 -24.53 9.42 6.43
C ASP A 392 -24.30 10.67 5.55
N LEU A 393 -23.96 10.47 4.28
CA LEU A 393 -23.86 11.57 3.30
C LEU A 393 -25.09 11.61 2.40
N GLU A 394 -25.55 12.83 2.13
CA GLU A 394 -26.68 13.03 1.23
C GLU A 394 -26.36 12.54 -0.19
N PHE A 395 -27.38 12.09 -0.92
CA PHE A 395 -27.26 11.76 -2.33
C PHE A 395 -28.42 12.43 -3.07
N SER A 396 -28.12 13.11 -4.17
CA SER A 396 -29.13 13.84 -4.96
C SER A 396 -30.04 12.93 -5.77
N GLY A 397 -29.64 11.68 -6.00
CA GLY A 397 -30.25 10.77 -6.97
C GLY A 397 -29.58 10.81 -8.35
N SER A 398 -28.60 11.70 -8.55
CA SER A 398 -27.90 11.89 -9.83
C SER A 398 -26.47 11.34 -9.76
N VAL A 399 -26.08 10.56 -10.77
CA VAL A 399 -24.71 10.02 -10.90
C VAL A 399 -24.09 10.51 -12.19
N GLU A 400 -22.97 11.20 -12.07
CA GLU A 400 -22.03 11.48 -13.16
C GLU A 400 -20.68 10.82 -12.88
N PHE A 401 -19.72 10.98 -13.79
CA PHE A 401 -18.38 10.43 -13.64
C PHE A 401 -17.35 11.52 -13.88
N ILE A 402 -16.44 11.69 -12.93
CA ILE A 402 -15.35 12.65 -13.01
C ILE A 402 -14.01 11.93 -13.17
N GLU A 403 -13.07 12.55 -13.86
CA GLU A 403 -11.69 12.05 -13.95
C GLU A 403 -10.96 12.22 -12.63
N THR A 404 -10.22 11.21 -12.21
CA THR A 404 -9.42 11.22 -10.99
C THR A 404 -8.02 10.69 -11.25
N GLU A 405 -7.06 11.14 -10.43
CA GLU A 405 -5.71 10.60 -10.40
C GLU A 405 -5.24 10.39 -8.96
N MET A 406 -4.44 9.35 -8.74
CA MET A 406 -3.89 8.97 -7.45
C MET A 406 -2.45 8.49 -7.62
N TYR A 407 -1.56 8.98 -6.76
CA TYR A 407 -0.12 8.77 -6.79
C TYR A 407 0.26 7.69 -5.77
N TRP A 408 0.85 6.59 -6.24
CA TRP A 408 1.31 5.46 -5.45
C TRP A 408 2.84 5.41 -5.49
N PRO A 409 3.55 5.48 -4.35
CA PRO A 409 5.01 5.43 -4.34
C PRO A 409 5.51 4.07 -4.84
N ILE A 410 6.64 4.08 -5.52
CA ILE A 410 7.32 2.88 -6.00
C ILE A 410 8.59 2.67 -5.17
N ASN A 411 8.59 1.63 -4.35
CA ASN A 411 9.66 1.39 -3.35
C ASN A 411 10.31 0.00 -3.49
N HIS A 412 9.63 -0.95 -4.13
CA HIS A 412 10.14 -2.30 -4.36
C HIS A 412 10.60 -2.47 -5.81
N MET A 413 11.06 -3.68 -6.15
CA MET A 413 11.67 -3.98 -7.45
C MET A 413 12.99 -3.21 -7.66
N VAL A 414 13.77 -3.03 -6.60
CA VAL A 414 15.11 -2.46 -6.69
C VAL A 414 15.98 -3.34 -7.58
N MET A 415 16.65 -2.74 -8.56
CA MET A 415 17.56 -3.42 -9.47
C MET A 415 19.00 -3.40 -8.96
N THR A 416 19.79 -4.39 -9.39
CA THR A 416 21.25 -4.39 -9.29
C THR A 416 21.86 -3.07 -9.78
N ALA A 417 22.96 -2.62 -9.18
CA ALA A 417 23.64 -1.37 -9.53
C ALA A 417 23.96 -1.20 -11.04
N ASP A 418 24.27 -2.30 -11.74
CA ASP A 418 24.54 -2.27 -13.19
C ASP A 418 23.34 -1.83 -14.02
N ASN A 419 22.13 -2.10 -13.52
CA ASN A 419 20.86 -1.81 -14.19
C ASN A 419 20.19 -0.52 -13.67
N ALA A 420 20.78 0.17 -12.68
CA ALA A 420 20.32 1.50 -12.26
C ALA A 420 20.43 2.52 -13.41
N LEU A 421 19.57 3.55 -13.37
CA LEU A 421 19.58 4.64 -14.34
C LEU A 421 20.97 5.27 -14.44
N LYS A 422 21.39 5.56 -15.68
CA LYS A 422 22.68 6.20 -15.95
C LYS A 422 22.48 7.69 -16.19
N CYS A 423 23.58 8.45 -16.22
CA CYS A 423 23.54 9.90 -16.49
C CYS A 423 22.74 10.22 -17.76
N THR A 424 22.91 9.42 -18.81
CA THR A 424 22.23 9.57 -20.09
C THR A 424 20.76 9.18 -20.03
N SER A 425 20.24 8.54 -18.98
CA SER A 425 18.80 8.33 -18.86
C SER A 425 18.06 9.65 -18.59
N CYS A 426 18.69 10.59 -17.88
CA CYS A 426 18.09 11.87 -17.49
C CYS A 426 18.67 13.09 -18.24
N HIS A 427 19.96 13.07 -18.60
CA HIS A 427 20.68 14.22 -19.14
C HIS A 427 21.07 14.05 -20.61
N GLY A 428 21.22 15.19 -21.31
CA GLY A 428 21.74 15.26 -22.68
C GLY A 428 20.67 15.33 -23.78
N LYS A 429 21.10 15.50 -25.04
CA LYS A 429 20.22 15.74 -26.20
C LYS A 429 19.47 14.49 -26.71
N GLY A 430 19.73 13.33 -26.13
CA GLY A 430 19.11 12.05 -26.49
C GLY A 430 19.04 11.12 -25.29
N GLY A 431 18.95 11.67 -24.08
CA GLY A 431 18.63 10.83 -22.94
C GLY A 431 17.21 10.31 -23.04
N ASP A 432 16.89 9.25 -22.31
CA ASP A 432 15.56 8.62 -22.34
C ASP A 432 14.43 9.57 -21.89
N ASN A 433 14.74 10.85 -21.62
CA ASN A 433 13.86 11.91 -21.11
C ASN A 433 13.11 11.46 -19.86
N ARG A 434 13.81 10.73 -18.97
CA ARG A 434 13.22 10.23 -17.72
C ARG A 434 12.60 11.35 -16.89
N LEU A 435 13.25 12.51 -16.85
CA LEU A 435 12.82 13.65 -16.05
C LEU A 435 12.33 14.78 -16.95
N ASP A 436 11.07 15.19 -16.79
CA ASP A 436 10.58 16.45 -17.34
C ASP A 436 11.08 17.61 -16.47
N TRP A 437 12.24 18.14 -16.85
CA TRP A 437 12.89 19.23 -16.13
C TRP A 437 12.00 20.44 -15.95
N LYS A 438 11.16 20.78 -16.95
CA LYS A 438 10.29 21.96 -16.87
C LYS A 438 9.14 21.71 -15.89
N ALA A 439 8.52 20.54 -15.93
CA ALA A 439 7.49 20.17 -14.98
C ALA A 439 8.03 20.12 -13.53
N LEU A 440 9.29 19.70 -13.36
CA LEU A 440 10.00 19.71 -12.09
C LEU A 440 10.48 21.10 -11.63
N GLY A 441 10.22 22.16 -12.41
CA GLY A 441 10.57 23.54 -12.06
C GLY A 441 12.00 23.96 -12.40
N TYR A 442 12.79 23.10 -13.07
CA TYR A 442 14.08 23.49 -13.60
C TYR A 442 13.94 24.31 -14.90
N PRO A 443 14.82 25.29 -15.15
CA PRO A 443 14.79 26.08 -16.39
C PRO A 443 15.19 25.29 -17.64
N ASP A 444 16.04 24.26 -17.48
CA ASP A 444 16.52 23.31 -18.50
C ASP A 444 17.23 22.16 -17.75
N ASP A 445 17.77 21.19 -18.48
CA ASP A 445 18.67 20.15 -17.98
C ASP A 445 19.72 20.72 -16.99
N PRO A 446 19.74 20.26 -15.71
CA PRO A 446 20.69 20.73 -14.70
C PRO A 446 22.16 20.49 -15.07
N LEU A 447 22.47 19.54 -15.95
CA LEU A 447 23.83 19.36 -16.47
C LEU A 447 24.30 20.60 -17.25
N LYS A 448 23.36 21.33 -17.89
CA LYS A 448 23.66 22.55 -18.66
C LYS A 448 23.55 23.82 -17.81
N ARG A 449 22.57 23.89 -16.91
CA ARG A 449 22.23 25.12 -16.16
C ARG A 449 22.70 25.11 -14.71
N GLY A 450 23.12 23.97 -14.18
CA GLY A 450 23.47 23.79 -12.77
C GLY A 450 22.31 23.25 -11.94
N THR A 451 22.62 22.85 -10.71
CA THR A 451 21.67 22.30 -9.73
C THR A 451 20.69 23.36 -9.22
N ARG A 452 19.71 22.93 -8.40
CA ARG A 452 18.73 23.84 -7.77
C ARG A 452 19.40 24.85 -6.81
N GLU A 453 20.48 24.46 -6.15
CA GLU A 453 21.29 25.33 -5.30
C GLU A 453 21.99 26.41 -6.12
N LYS A 454 22.64 26.01 -7.23
CA LYS A 454 23.36 26.95 -8.11
C LYS A 454 22.41 27.96 -8.76
N ASN A 455 21.19 27.54 -9.06
CA ASN A 455 20.14 28.40 -9.60
C ASN A 455 19.35 29.17 -8.53
N LYS A 456 19.71 29.03 -7.24
CA LYS A 456 19.03 29.67 -6.09
C LYS A 456 17.53 29.40 -6.05
N LEU A 457 17.15 28.17 -6.39
CA LEU A 457 15.76 27.73 -6.41
C LEU A 457 15.27 27.28 -5.04
N ILE A 458 16.19 26.91 -4.13
CA ILE A 458 15.87 26.56 -2.73
C ILE A 458 15.58 27.85 -1.94
N LYS A 459 14.50 27.85 -1.16
CA LYS A 459 14.22 28.91 -0.17
C LYS A 459 15.19 28.76 1.01
N GLN A 460 15.89 29.84 1.34
CA GLN A 460 16.75 29.90 2.53
C GLN A 460 15.94 29.93 3.82
#